data_AF-A0A7Z9W805-F1
#
_entry.id   AF-A0A7Z9W805-F1
#
_cell.length_a   1.000
_cell.length_b   1.000
_cell.length_c   1.000
_cell.angle_alpha   90.00
_cell.angle_beta   90.00
_cell.angle_gamma   90.00
#
_symmetry.space_group_name_H-M   'P 1'
#
loop_
_entity.id
_entity.type
_entity.pdbx_description
1 polymer ?
#
loop_
_entity_poly.entity_id
_entity_poly.type
_entity_poly.pdbx_seq_one_letter_code
_entity_poly.pdbx_strand_id
1 'polypeptide(L)'
;MPVYYLEDLNEGEIDNKYLAIVLATKRARQLNKKSFEQLNPSTKRAASIALDELFSGRIQFREGVETIQETDDELSLDYLMSMNSYDDVADDDS
;
A
#
# COMPACT_ATOMS: atom_id res chain seq x y z
N MET A 1 12.75 4.34 -17.28
CA MET A 1 11.84 4.44 -16.12
C MET A 1 11.63 5.93 -15.88
N PRO A 2 10.38 6.42 -15.87
CA PRO A 2 10.13 7.84 -15.63
C PRO A 2 10.63 8.25 -14.24
N VAL A 3 11.19 9.45 -14.16
CA VAL A 3 11.58 10.10 -12.90
C VAL A 3 10.46 11.08 -12.56
N TYR A 4 9.97 11.03 -11.33
CA TYR A 4 8.91 11.92 -10.86
C TYR A 4 9.50 12.89 -9.84
N TYR A 5 9.35 14.18 -10.08
CA TYR A 5 9.74 15.21 -9.12
C TYR A 5 8.55 15.58 -8.25
N LEU A 6 8.77 15.69 -6.95
CA LEU A 6 7.67 16.00 -6.03
C LEU A 6 7.09 17.39 -6.28
N GLU A 7 7.88 18.28 -6.86
CA GLU A 7 7.50 19.63 -7.30
C GLU A 7 6.44 19.59 -8.43
N ASP A 8 6.33 18.48 -9.16
CA ASP A 8 5.36 18.31 -10.23
C ASP A 8 3.98 17.85 -9.71
N LEU A 9 3.85 17.55 -8.41
CA LEU A 9 2.53 17.29 -7.83
C LEU A 9 1.74 18.60 -7.79
N ASN A 10 0.45 18.52 -8.11
CA ASN A 10 -0.45 19.65 -7.96
C ASN A 10 -0.42 20.14 -6.50
N GLU A 11 0.20 21.31 -6.29
CA GLU A 11 0.49 21.94 -4.98
C GLU A 11 -0.75 22.22 -4.12
N GLY A 12 -1.97 21.95 -4.61
CA GLY A 12 -3.22 22.13 -3.86
C GLY A 12 -3.84 20.85 -3.30
N GLU A 13 -3.33 19.67 -3.65
CA GLU A 13 -3.98 18.39 -3.28
C GLU A 13 -3.13 17.53 -2.32
N ILE A 14 -1.81 17.63 -2.38
CA ILE A 14 -0.89 16.81 -1.58
C ILE A 14 0.36 17.62 -1.20
N ASP A 15 0.30 18.27 -0.05
CA ASP A 15 1.37 19.17 0.42
C ASP A 15 2.53 18.42 1.12
N ASN A 16 2.37 17.10 1.33
CA ASN A 16 3.31 16.28 2.09
C ASN A 16 3.89 15.15 1.23
N LYS A 17 5.22 15.19 1.01
CA LYS A 17 5.96 14.18 0.26
C LYS A 17 5.77 12.75 0.76
N TYR A 18 5.62 12.56 2.07
CA TYR A 18 5.41 11.24 2.66
C TYR A 18 3.98 10.76 2.39
N LEU A 19 3.01 11.68 2.39
CA LEU A 19 1.63 11.39 2.06
C LEU A 19 1.50 10.92 0.60
N ALA A 20 2.17 11.60 -0.33
CA ALA A 20 2.25 11.19 -1.74
C ALA A 20 2.73 9.73 -1.91
N ILE A 21 3.80 9.36 -1.19
CA ILE A 21 4.35 7.99 -1.20
C ILE A 21 3.34 6.99 -0.64
N VAL A 22 2.69 7.31 0.48
CA VAL A 22 1.67 6.46 1.11
C VAL A 22 0.47 6.26 0.17
N LEU A 23 0.05 7.31 -0.55
CA LEU A 23 -1.05 7.25 -1.50
C LEU A 23 -0.72 6.34 -2.69
N ALA A 24 0.44 6.55 -3.31
CA ALA A 24 0.92 5.73 -4.41
C ALA A 24 1.06 4.25 -4.00
N THR A 25 1.58 3.97 -2.80
CA THR A 25 1.71 2.59 -2.31
C THR A 25 0.37 1.94 -2.01
N LYS A 26 -0.57 2.65 -1.37
CA LYS A 26 -1.94 2.14 -1.17
C LYS A 26 -2.60 1.80 -2.51
N ARG A 27 -2.47 2.68 -3.49
CA ARG A 27 -3.02 2.46 -4.83
C ARG A 27 -2.35 1.28 -5.55
N ALA A 28 -1.03 1.15 -5.47
CA ALA A 28 -0.31 0.02 -6.04
C ALA A 28 -0.76 -1.32 -5.44
N ARG A 29 -1.05 -1.37 -4.13
CA ARG A 29 -1.61 -2.56 -3.48
C ARG A 29 -3.00 -2.91 -4.03
N GLN A 30 -3.86 -1.93 -4.25
CA GLN A 30 -5.17 -2.16 -4.88
C GLN A 30 -5.04 -2.71 -6.30
N LEU A 31 -4.09 -2.21 -7.08
CA LEU A 31 -3.82 -2.70 -8.43
C LEU A 31 -3.34 -4.15 -8.42
N ASN A 32 -2.41 -4.48 -7.52
CA ASN A 32 -1.91 -5.86 -7.35
C ASN A 32 -3.02 -6.81 -6.87
N LYS A 33 -3.87 -6.38 -5.93
CA LYS A 33 -5.02 -7.17 -5.45
C LYS A 33 -6.01 -7.50 -6.57
N LYS A 34 -6.11 -6.64 -7.60
CA LYS A 34 -6.95 -6.90 -8.77
C LYS A 34 -6.25 -7.70 -9.88
N SER A 35 -4.93 -7.94 -9.78
CA SER A 35 -4.13 -8.54 -10.85
C SER A 35 -3.59 -9.94 -10.52
N PHE A 36 -4.19 -10.66 -9.57
CA PHE A 36 -3.73 -12.00 -9.12
C PHE A 36 -3.47 -13.00 -10.26
N GLU A 37 -4.06 -12.81 -11.45
CA GLU A 37 -4.05 -13.80 -12.51
C GLU A 37 -2.94 -13.67 -13.57
N GLN A 38 -2.19 -12.56 -13.65
CA GLN A 38 -1.27 -12.36 -14.77
C GLN A 38 0.09 -11.76 -14.37
N LEU A 39 1.05 -12.65 -14.09
CA LEU A 39 2.49 -12.35 -14.09
C LEU A 39 2.96 -12.10 -15.54
N ASN A 40 2.50 -11.01 -16.15
CA ASN A 40 2.97 -10.60 -17.47
C ASN A 40 4.18 -9.67 -17.31
N PRO A 41 5.41 -10.08 -17.67
CA PRO A 41 6.60 -9.24 -17.49
C PRO A 41 6.61 -7.99 -18.38
N SER A 42 5.70 -7.88 -19.36
CA SER A 42 5.54 -6.70 -20.22
C SER A 42 4.65 -5.62 -19.62
N THR A 43 3.93 -5.90 -18.54
CA THR A 43 3.03 -4.90 -17.93
C THR A 43 3.81 -3.94 -17.04
N LYS A 44 3.41 -2.67 -17.07
CA LYS A 44 3.99 -1.63 -16.21
C LYS A 44 3.75 -2.03 -14.75
N ARG A 45 4.80 -1.94 -13.91
CA ARG A 45 4.69 -2.27 -12.48
C ARG A 45 3.59 -1.44 -11.83
N ALA A 46 2.81 -2.05 -10.94
CA ALA A 46 1.70 -1.37 -10.25
C ALA A 46 2.12 -0.07 -9.55
N ALA A 47 3.33 -0.03 -8.98
CA ALA A 47 3.89 1.19 -8.39
C ALA A 47 4.06 2.32 -9.42
N SER A 48 4.51 2.01 -10.63
CA SER A 48 4.67 3.00 -11.69
C SER A 48 3.33 3.46 -12.26
N ILE A 49 2.32 2.59 -12.31
CA ILE A 49 0.95 2.97 -12.69
C ILE A 49 0.35 3.90 -11.62
N ALA A 50 0.51 3.55 -10.35
CA ALA A 50 0.01 4.36 -9.25
C ALA A 50 0.66 5.76 -9.19
N LEU A 51 1.95 5.86 -9.50
CA LEU A 51 2.63 7.15 -9.63
C LEU A 51 2.08 7.96 -10.82
N ASP A 52 1.89 7.37 -12.00
CA ASP A 52 1.26 8.09 -13.11
C ASP A 52 -0.13 8.61 -12.73
N GLU A 53 -0.94 7.80 -12.05
CA GLU A 53 -2.28 8.19 -11.59
C GLU A 53 -2.21 9.33 -10.57
N LEU A 54 -1.21 9.34 -9.68
CA LEU A 54 -0.97 10.40 -8.71
C LEU A 54 -0.62 11.72 -9.41
N PHE A 55 0.39 11.69 -10.28
CA PHE A 55 0.89 12.88 -10.97
C PHE A 55 -0.06 13.41 -12.05
N SER A 56 -0.99 12.58 -12.53
CA SER A 56 -2.08 13.02 -13.41
C SER A 56 -3.31 13.55 -12.67
N GLY A 57 -3.29 13.58 -11.33
CA GLY A 57 -4.41 14.04 -10.50
C GLY A 57 -5.62 13.09 -10.52
N ARG A 58 -5.47 11.84 -10.99
CA ARG A 58 -6.55 10.84 -11.02
C ARG A 58 -6.83 10.25 -9.64
N ILE A 59 -5.86 10.31 -8.73
CA ILE A 59 -6.01 9.92 -7.32
C ILE A 59 -5.69 11.11 -6.44
N GLN A 60 -6.50 11.30 -5.41
CA GLN A 60 -6.42 12.45 -4.50
C GLN A 60 -6.51 11.97 -3.06
N PHE A 61 -5.88 12.70 -2.16
CA PHE A 61 -6.09 12.51 -0.73
C PHE A 61 -7.40 13.19 -0.32
N ARG A 62 -8.22 12.49 0.47
CA ARG A 62 -9.35 13.08 1.19
C ARG A 62 -9.35 12.58 2.62
N GLU A 63 -9.33 13.51 3.55
CA GLU A 63 -9.41 13.22 4.97
C GLU A 63 -10.87 12.89 5.37
N GLY A 64 -11.06 11.90 6.24
CA GLY A 64 -12.38 11.56 6.78
C GLY A 64 -13.32 10.80 5.84
N VAL A 65 -12.83 10.34 4.67
CA VAL A 65 -13.61 9.40 3.85
C VAL A 65 -13.46 8.01 4.47
N GLU A 66 -14.56 7.47 4.98
CA GLU A 66 -14.65 6.05 5.34
C GLU A 66 -14.33 5.24 4.08
N THR A 67 -13.11 4.70 4.03
CA THR A 67 -12.81 3.66 3.06
C THR A 67 -13.71 2.50 3.41
N ILE A 68 -14.65 2.14 2.53
CA ILE A 68 -15.25 0.81 2.54
C ILE A 68 -14.08 -0.15 2.35
N GLN A 69 -13.48 -0.57 3.46
CA GLN A 69 -12.54 -1.67 3.46
C GLN A 69 -13.38 -2.87 3.09
N GLU A 70 -13.34 -3.27 1.83
CA GLU A 70 -13.54 -4.67 1.48
C GLU A 70 -12.36 -5.42 2.13
N THR A 71 -12.53 -5.69 3.44
CA THR A 71 -11.75 -6.65 4.20
C THR A 71 -11.93 -7.97 3.51
N ASP A 72 -10.93 -8.39 2.73
CA ASP A 72 -10.77 -9.83 2.52
C ASP A 72 -10.15 -10.36 3.80
N ASP A 73 -10.86 -11.29 4.42
CA ASP A 73 -10.66 -11.91 5.73
C ASP A 73 -9.39 -12.75 5.86
N GLU A 74 -8.21 -12.21 5.54
CA GLU A 74 -6.97 -12.97 5.69
C GLU A 74 -6.00 -12.23 6.61
N LEU A 75 -6.18 -12.55 7.90
CA LEU A 75 -5.27 -12.35 9.03
C LEU A 75 -5.31 -10.94 9.64
N SER A 76 -6.10 -10.80 10.71
CA SER A 76 -6.01 -9.66 11.61
C SER A 76 -4.61 -9.57 12.22
N LEU A 77 -4.14 -8.33 12.43
CA LEU A 77 -2.84 -8.06 13.06
C LEU A 77 -2.72 -8.76 14.43
N ASP A 78 -3.83 -8.85 15.16
CA ASP A 78 -3.95 -9.58 16.42
C ASP A 78 -3.66 -11.08 16.27
N TYR A 79 -4.12 -11.70 15.18
CA TYR A 79 -3.85 -13.11 14.92
C TYR A 79 -2.37 -13.36 14.61
N LEU A 80 -1.74 -12.47 13.82
CA LEU A 80 -0.30 -12.54 13.55
C LEU A 80 0.55 -12.30 14.80
N MET A 81 0.08 -11.44 15.72
CA MET A 81 0.72 -11.24 17.01
C MET A 81 0.58 -12.46 17.93
N SER A 82 -0.56 -13.16 17.89
CA SER A 82 -0.75 -14.40 18.67
C SER A 82 0.10 -15.58 18.19
N MET A 83 0.45 -15.63 16.90
CA MET A 83 1.31 -16.68 16.35
C MET A 83 2.80 -16.50 16.68
N ASN A 84 3.21 -15.29 17.08
CA ASN A 84 4.59 -14.99 17.47
C ASN A 84 4.87 -15.15 18.97
N SER A 85 3.89 -15.53 19.79
CA SER A 85 4.17 -15.98 21.16
C SER A 85 4.50 -17.48 21.16
N TYR A 86 5.64 -17.83 20.54
CA TYR A 86 6.25 -19.13 20.78
C TYR A 86 7.04 -19.06 22.10
N ASP A 87 6.52 -19.79 23.07
CA ASP A 87 7.24 -20.55 24.10
C ASP A 87 8.50 -19.90 24.68
N ASP A 88 8.29 -19.23 25.82
CA ASP A 88 9.34 -18.93 26.79
C ASP A 88 9.03 -19.69 28.10
N VAL A 89 8.81 -21.00 28.00
CA VAL A 89 8.93 -21.91 29.16
C VAL A 89 10.17 -22.74 28.94
N ALA A 90 11.25 -22.22 29.52
CA ALA A 90 12.52 -22.87 29.68
C ALA A 90 12.36 -24.29 30.23
N ASP A 91 13.07 -25.23 29.61
CA ASP A 91 13.47 -26.49 30.22
C ASP A 91 14.20 -26.17 31.55
N ASP A 92 13.56 -26.47 32.68
CA ASP A 92 14.23 -26.56 33.98
C ASP A 92 14.28 -28.04 34.38
N ASP A 93 15.36 -28.70 33.98
CA ASP A 93 15.80 -29.98 34.52
C ASP A 93 16.15 -29.79 36.01
N SER A 94 15.39 -30.41 36.92
CA SER A 94 15.81 -30.72 38.31
C SER A 94 14.99 -31.85 38.94
#